data_AF-C5FII3-F1
#
_entry.id   AF-C5FII3-F1
#
_cell.length_a   1.000
_cell.length_b   1.000
_cell.length_c   1.000
_cell.angle_alpha   90.00
_cell.angle_beta   90.00
_cell.angle_gamma   90.00
#
_symmetry.space_group_name_H-M   'P 1'
#
loop_
_entity.id
_entity.type
_entity.pdbx_description
1 polymer ?
#
loop_
_entity_poly.entity_id
_entity_poly.type
_entity_poly.pdbx_seq_one_letter_code
_entity_poly.pdbx_strand_id
1 'polypeptide(L)'
;MDYGLTEEESERLKYAKKWLRQALKMSNGELYNTEVYWNYVQMKLDYQQEVYTLLLKRANAAYLNDGSHQEVARRQQSAQRKQDRQRARNIVRSFSKAGDLPMVRVAYAELLTLLKIRMFCFNERNFLSNLKRAYGTIKNEDLQYYWDVFHNTLIIHEVFSAARIFPLSYGQSTMTYIFGPDANGEINSARNGLLVQRPFASRFDAHKFSIVPQDPNSSDPQEWKAVPIGEPRPYDEFFCGKKLIFLTEARPSARYLYFHYIVSLISHYQERKRDGIAAPPDPYIPRLSTVWGTGKRYLRESVVLGLVEELGDILPDEMKADMLDHCFKPSEANHDNEIAEISRSVEEIDLGSDDEEYEMEIAPEYYPENSEDDYIYTAYNSDGETEDGDE
;
A
#
# COMPACT_ATOMS: atom_id res chain seq x y z
N MET A 1 8.08 19.37 19.06
CA MET A 1 8.72 18.07 19.36
C MET A 1 8.76 17.27 18.08
N ASP A 2 9.93 16.76 17.71
CA ASP A 2 10.11 15.95 16.51
C ASP A 2 9.58 14.55 16.80
N TYR A 3 8.31 14.30 16.47
CA TYR A 3 7.66 13.04 16.82
C TYR A 3 8.43 11.85 16.22
N GLY A 4 9.02 11.02 17.09
CA GLY A 4 9.52 9.70 16.73
C GLY A 4 11.01 9.49 16.55
N LEU A 5 11.83 10.54 16.65
CA LEU A 5 13.29 10.43 16.67
C LEU A 5 13.82 10.92 18.02
N THR A 6 14.86 10.27 18.54
CA THR A 6 15.61 10.84 19.67
C THR A 6 16.30 12.15 19.23
N GLU A 7 16.71 12.97 20.20
CA GLU A 7 17.45 14.20 19.90
C GLU A 7 18.74 13.90 19.10
N GLU A 8 19.46 12.86 19.51
CA GLU A 8 20.64 12.31 18.82
C GLU A 8 20.33 11.88 17.37
N GLU A 9 19.22 11.18 17.15
CA GLU A 9 18.80 10.74 15.82
C GLU A 9 18.38 11.91 14.91
N SER A 10 17.75 12.93 15.47
CA SER A 10 17.37 14.13 14.73
C SER A 10 18.62 14.94 14.34
N GLU A 11 19.64 14.98 15.20
CA GLU A 11 20.96 15.53 14.88
C GLU A 11 21.69 14.73 13.81
N ARG A 12 21.69 13.39 13.92
CA ARG A 12 22.25 12.50 12.88
C ARG A 12 21.56 12.69 11.53
N LEU A 13 20.25 12.83 11.49
CA LEU A 13 19.50 13.10 10.26
C LEU A 13 19.93 14.44 9.63
N LYS A 14 20.09 15.50 10.44
CA LYS A 14 20.59 16.80 9.96
C LYS A 14 22.01 16.67 9.43
N TYR A 15 22.87 15.93 10.13
CA TYR A 15 24.27 15.71 9.77
C TYR A 15 24.40 14.90 8.46
N ALA A 16 23.70 13.77 8.37
CA ALA A 16 23.69 12.92 7.17
C ALA A 16 23.13 13.67 5.95
N LYS A 17 22.06 14.48 6.10
CA LYS A 17 21.56 15.35 5.02
C LYS A 17 22.59 16.38 4.57
N LYS A 18 23.35 16.97 5.50
CA LYS A 18 24.40 17.95 5.20
C LYS A 18 25.52 17.29 4.38
N TRP A 19 26.00 16.13 4.83
CA TRP A 19 27.07 15.42 4.14
C TRP A 19 26.64 14.84 2.80
N LEU A 20 25.41 14.34 2.68
CA LEU A 20 24.87 13.90 1.40
C LEU A 20 24.87 15.03 0.36
N ARG A 21 24.47 16.25 0.76
CA ARG A 21 24.54 17.44 -0.13
C ARG A 21 25.98 17.78 -0.50
N GLN A 22 26.93 17.57 0.40
CA GLN A 22 28.34 17.85 0.17
C GLN A 22 28.98 16.82 -0.77
N ALA A 23 28.67 15.53 -0.59
CA ALA A 23 29.09 14.44 -1.47
C ALA A 23 28.54 14.62 -2.90
N LEU A 24 27.27 15.04 -3.05
CA LEU A 24 26.65 15.35 -4.35
C LEU A 24 27.33 16.52 -5.09
N LYS A 25 27.88 17.51 -4.35
CA LYS A 25 28.63 18.62 -4.94
C LYS A 25 30.05 18.20 -5.38
N MET A 26 30.64 17.22 -4.71
CA MET A 26 32.02 16.78 -4.93
C MET A 26 32.15 15.64 -5.95
N SER A 27 31.05 14.94 -6.29
CA SER A 27 31.01 13.90 -7.33
C SER A 27 31.13 14.43 -8.78
N ASN A 28 31.90 15.50 -9.01
CA ASN A 28 32.10 16.12 -10.31
C ASN A 28 32.96 15.23 -11.23
N GLY A 29 32.71 15.23 -12.54
CA GLY A 29 33.26 14.25 -13.50
C GLY A 29 34.79 14.25 -13.67
N GLU A 30 35.49 15.30 -13.24
CA GLU A 30 36.95 15.43 -13.37
C GLU A 30 37.76 14.50 -12.44
N LEU A 31 37.14 13.90 -11.43
CA LEU A 31 37.77 12.98 -10.47
C LEU A 31 37.47 11.50 -10.74
N TYR A 32 36.81 11.19 -11.85
CA TYR A 32 36.38 9.83 -12.20
C TYR A 32 37.58 8.86 -12.21
N ASN A 33 37.44 7.73 -11.50
CA ASN A 33 38.46 6.70 -11.31
C ASN A 33 39.62 7.03 -10.35
N THR A 34 39.44 8.02 -9.46
CA THR A 34 40.35 8.25 -8.32
C THR A 34 39.82 7.60 -7.03
N GLU A 35 40.70 7.26 -6.10
CA GLU A 35 40.32 6.75 -4.76
C GLU A 35 39.42 7.75 -4.01
N VAL A 36 39.70 9.04 -4.20
CA VAL A 36 38.90 10.15 -3.66
C VAL A 36 37.46 10.10 -4.18
N TYR A 37 37.26 9.80 -5.46
CA TYR A 37 35.93 9.65 -6.05
C TYR A 37 35.16 8.46 -5.47
N TRP A 38 35.80 7.31 -5.34
CA TRP A 38 35.16 6.12 -4.76
C TRP A 38 34.80 6.32 -3.28
N ASN A 39 35.63 7.02 -2.52
CA ASN A 39 35.30 7.43 -1.15
C ASN A 39 34.05 8.34 -1.12
N TYR A 40 33.93 9.30 -2.03
CA TYR A 40 32.72 10.13 -2.12
C TYR A 40 31.48 9.34 -2.55
N VAL A 41 31.62 8.37 -3.45
CA VAL A 41 30.51 7.50 -3.89
C VAL A 41 30.04 6.62 -2.73
N GLN A 42 30.95 6.01 -1.99
CA GLN A 42 30.62 5.20 -0.81
C GLN A 42 29.97 6.06 0.28
N MET A 43 30.55 7.21 0.58
CA MET A 43 30.03 8.16 1.57
C MET A 43 28.63 8.67 1.17
N LYS A 44 28.38 8.87 -0.13
CA LYS A 44 27.04 9.19 -0.66
C LYS A 44 26.06 8.04 -0.40
N LEU A 45 26.43 6.80 -0.67
CA LEU A 45 25.58 5.62 -0.43
C LEU A 45 25.26 5.46 1.06
N ASP A 46 26.26 5.58 1.93
CA ASP A 46 26.10 5.40 3.38
C ASP A 46 25.19 6.48 3.98
N TYR A 47 25.42 7.76 3.64
CA TYR A 47 24.54 8.83 4.12
C TYR A 47 23.16 8.83 3.46
N GLN A 48 23.03 8.33 2.22
CA GLN A 48 21.71 8.07 1.64
C GLN A 48 20.95 7.06 2.48
N GLN A 49 21.58 5.93 2.83
CA GLN A 49 20.98 4.88 3.65
C GLN A 49 20.66 5.37 5.07
N GLU A 50 21.50 6.22 5.67
CA GLU A 50 21.25 6.78 7.00
C GLU A 50 20.08 7.77 7.01
N VAL A 51 20.06 8.73 6.07
CA VAL A 51 18.93 9.68 5.92
C VAL A 51 17.63 8.91 5.70
N TYR A 52 17.69 7.89 4.86
CA TYR A 52 16.59 7.01 4.54
C TYR A 52 16.01 6.33 5.80
N THR A 53 16.88 5.68 6.57
CA THR A 53 16.48 4.91 7.76
C THR A 53 15.82 5.79 8.82
N LEU A 54 16.38 6.98 9.05
CA LEU A 54 15.87 7.93 10.05
C LEU A 54 14.53 8.55 9.64
N LEU A 55 14.34 8.89 8.37
CA LEU A 55 13.05 9.39 7.88
C LEU A 55 11.94 8.34 8.02
N LEU A 56 12.28 7.08 7.75
CA LEU A 56 11.35 5.97 7.88
C LEU A 56 10.95 5.70 9.33
N LYS A 57 11.92 5.73 10.26
CA LYS A 57 11.67 5.59 11.70
C LYS A 57 10.72 6.66 12.22
N ARG A 58 10.95 7.91 11.81
CA ARG A 58 10.07 9.04 12.12
C ARG A 58 8.65 8.83 11.62
N ALA A 59 8.48 8.37 10.38
CA ALA A 59 7.16 8.09 9.81
C ALA A 59 6.42 6.98 10.56
N ASN A 60 7.12 5.91 10.96
CA ASN A 60 6.55 4.81 11.74
C ASN A 60 6.11 5.24 13.15
N ALA A 61 6.88 6.09 13.82
CA ALA A 61 6.52 6.56 15.16
C ALA A 61 5.33 7.54 15.16
N ALA A 62 5.19 8.37 14.12
CA ALA A 62 3.99 9.18 13.92
C ALA A 62 2.73 8.30 13.73
N TYR A 63 2.88 7.13 13.09
CA TYR A 63 1.79 6.16 12.91
C TYR A 63 1.35 5.51 14.24
N LEU A 64 2.28 5.21 15.15
CA LEU A 64 1.97 4.52 16.41
C LEU A 64 1.32 5.41 17.49
N ASN A 65 1.55 6.73 17.45
CA ASN A 65 1.13 7.66 18.52
C ASN A 65 -0.32 8.19 18.40
N ASP A 66 -1.10 7.80 17.38
CA ASP A 66 -2.44 8.36 17.10
C ASP A 66 -3.59 7.73 17.92
N GLY A 67 -3.30 6.90 18.94
CA GLY A 67 -4.30 6.05 19.59
C GLY A 67 -4.42 6.21 21.10
N SER A 68 -5.40 6.98 21.58
CA SER A 68 -6.03 6.72 22.90
C SER A 68 -7.38 7.43 23.15
N HIS A 69 -7.68 8.57 22.53
CA HIS A 69 -8.94 9.30 22.77
C HIS A 69 -10.03 9.16 21.69
N GLN A 70 -9.73 8.49 20.57
CA GLN A 70 -10.66 8.37 19.42
C GLN A 70 -11.44 7.05 19.37
N GLU A 71 -11.21 6.12 20.31
CA GLU A 71 -11.66 4.74 20.18
C GLU A 71 -13.18 4.56 20.16
N VAL A 72 -13.93 5.30 21.00
CA VAL A 72 -15.40 5.20 21.03
C VAL A 72 -16.02 5.78 19.76
N ALA A 73 -15.52 6.93 19.29
CA ALA A 73 -15.96 7.53 18.03
C ALA A 73 -15.61 6.65 16.83
N ARG A 74 -14.44 6.01 16.85
CA ARG A 74 -13.99 5.05 15.83
C ARG A 74 -14.93 3.85 15.74
N ARG A 75 -15.27 3.24 16.88
CA ARG A 75 -16.24 2.14 16.98
C ARG A 75 -17.62 2.50 16.45
N GLN A 76 -18.11 3.69 16.78
CA GLN A 76 -19.39 4.18 16.26
C GLN A 76 -19.35 4.38 14.74
N GLN A 77 -18.29 5.00 14.21
CA GLN A 77 -18.13 5.18 12.78
C GLN A 77 -17.97 3.84 12.04
N SER A 78 -17.24 2.88 12.61
CA SER A 78 -17.09 1.54 12.04
C SER A 78 -18.42 0.78 12.00
N ALA A 79 -19.21 0.86 13.08
CA ALA A 79 -20.55 0.28 13.12
C ALA A 79 -21.47 0.91 12.06
N GLN A 80 -21.40 2.23 11.88
CA GLN A 80 -22.16 2.94 10.85
C GLN A 80 -21.74 2.50 9.44
N ARG A 81 -20.43 2.44 9.15
CA ARG A 81 -19.91 1.95 7.86
C ARG A 81 -20.36 0.51 7.58
N LYS A 82 -20.36 -0.37 8.59
CA LYS A 82 -20.88 -1.74 8.47
C LYS A 82 -22.37 -1.75 8.12
N GLN A 83 -23.18 -0.90 8.75
CA GLN A 83 -24.60 -0.79 8.45
C GLN A 83 -24.85 -0.28 7.02
N ASP A 84 -24.10 0.73 6.58
CA ASP A 84 -24.22 1.27 5.22
C ASP A 84 -23.87 0.21 4.18
N ARG A 85 -22.79 -0.55 4.40
CA ARG A 85 -22.39 -1.70 3.56
C ARG A 85 -23.47 -2.79 3.48
N GLN A 86 -24.10 -3.13 4.61
CA GLN A 86 -25.22 -4.08 4.65
C GLN A 86 -26.45 -3.57 3.90
N ARG A 87 -26.76 -2.27 4.04
CA ARG A 87 -27.86 -1.63 3.31
C ARG A 87 -27.62 -1.71 1.80
N ALA A 88 -26.44 -1.29 1.33
CA ALA A 88 -26.08 -1.34 -0.09
C ALA A 88 -26.17 -2.77 -0.65
N ARG A 89 -25.65 -3.77 0.06
CA ARG A 89 -25.79 -5.19 -0.32
C ARG A 89 -27.25 -5.64 -0.46
N ASN A 90 -28.12 -5.21 0.45
CA ASN A 90 -29.54 -5.54 0.38
C ASN A 90 -30.24 -4.86 -0.80
N ILE A 91 -29.82 -3.65 -1.17
CA ILE A 91 -30.31 -2.95 -2.36
C ILE A 91 -29.96 -3.75 -3.62
N VAL A 92 -28.68 -4.16 -3.79
CA VAL A 92 -28.26 -5.00 -4.92
C VAL A 92 -29.09 -6.27 -5.02
N ARG A 93 -29.32 -6.96 -3.90
CA ARG A 93 -30.15 -8.17 -3.84
C ARG A 93 -31.61 -7.91 -4.24
N SER A 94 -32.16 -6.78 -3.86
CA SER A 94 -33.54 -6.42 -4.18
C SER A 94 -33.72 -6.19 -5.69
N PHE A 95 -32.83 -5.42 -6.32
CA PHE A 95 -32.86 -5.20 -7.77
C PHE A 95 -32.54 -6.47 -8.56
N SER A 96 -31.65 -7.32 -8.04
CA SER A 96 -31.33 -8.61 -8.67
C SER A 96 -32.56 -9.52 -8.74
N LYS A 97 -33.41 -9.52 -7.70
CA LYS A 97 -34.68 -10.24 -7.71
C LYS A 97 -35.71 -9.64 -8.66
N ALA A 98 -35.67 -8.32 -8.85
CA ALA A 98 -36.57 -7.60 -9.76
C ALA A 98 -36.17 -7.76 -11.24
N GLY A 99 -34.94 -8.18 -11.53
CA GLY A 99 -34.43 -8.31 -12.90
C GLY A 99 -34.00 -6.97 -13.53
N ASP A 100 -33.88 -5.89 -12.74
CA ASP A 100 -33.55 -4.55 -13.23
C ASP A 100 -32.04 -4.38 -13.35
N LEU A 101 -31.48 -4.82 -14.48
CA LEU A 101 -30.04 -4.84 -14.69
C LEU A 101 -29.35 -3.47 -14.52
N PRO A 102 -29.85 -2.35 -15.09
CA PRO A 102 -29.29 -1.02 -14.83
C PRO A 102 -29.21 -0.70 -13.33
N MET A 103 -30.30 -0.91 -12.58
CA MET A 103 -30.30 -0.64 -11.14
C MET A 103 -29.40 -1.57 -10.35
N VAL A 104 -29.26 -2.83 -10.77
CA VAL A 104 -28.30 -3.78 -10.20
C VAL A 104 -26.86 -3.26 -10.39
N ARG A 105 -26.50 -2.78 -11.58
CA ARG A 105 -25.15 -2.26 -11.88
C ARG A 105 -24.82 -1.04 -11.04
N VAL A 106 -25.74 -0.08 -10.97
CA VAL A 106 -25.60 1.14 -10.16
C VAL A 106 -25.43 0.77 -8.68
N ALA A 107 -26.34 -0.03 -8.12
CA ALA A 107 -26.26 -0.44 -6.71
C ALA A 107 -24.99 -1.25 -6.41
N TYR A 108 -24.52 -2.05 -7.36
CA TYR A 108 -23.28 -2.81 -7.21
C TYR A 108 -22.07 -1.90 -7.22
N ALA A 109 -22.02 -0.91 -8.12
CA ALA A 109 -20.97 0.10 -8.14
C ALA A 109 -20.95 0.92 -6.84
N GLU A 110 -22.11 1.32 -6.32
CA GLU A 110 -22.23 1.98 -5.02
C GLU A 110 -21.61 1.10 -3.91
N LEU A 111 -21.99 -0.18 -3.82
CA LEU A 111 -21.42 -1.12 -2.86
C LEU A 111 -19.90 -1.22 -2.98
N LEU A 112 -19.36 -1.34 -4.19
CA LEU A 112 -17.91 -1.39 -4.43
C LEU A 112 -17.20 -0.10 -3.99
N THR A 113 -17.85 1.07 -4.03
CA THR A 113 -17.23 2.33 -3.60
C THR A 113 -17.35 2.58 -2.11
N LEU A 114 -18.36 1.99 -1.45
CA LEU A 114 -18.55 2.04 0.00
C LEU A 114 -17.59 1.14 0.76
N LEU A 115 -17.10 0.08 0.13
CA LEU A 115 -16.06 -0.79 0.67
C LEU A 115 -14.69 -0.09 0.62
N LYS A 116 -14.57 1.12 1.21
CA LYS A 116 -13.29 1.79 1.54
C LYS A 116 -12.60 1.07 2.70
N ILE A 117 -12.47 -0.24 2.59
CA ILE A 117 -11.88 -1.08 3.62
C ILE A 117 -10.37 -0.99 3.46
N ARG A 118 -9.70 -0.70 4.58
CA ARG A 118 -8.26 -0.88 4.74
C ARG A 118 -7.84 -2.20 4.09
N MET A 119 -6.90 -2.16 3.16
CA MET A 119 -6.49 -3.36 2.40
C MET A 119 -5.71 -4.35 3.29
N PHE A 120 -5.45 -3.95 4.53
CA PHE A 120 -5.08 -4.79 5.67
C PHE A 120 -6.18 -5.83 5.95
N CYS A 121 -5.90 -7.05 5.53
CA CYS A 121 -6.29 -8.22 6.33
C CYS A 121 -4.98 -8.80 6.81
N PHE A 122 -4.71 -8.62 8.09
CA PHE A 122 -3.55 -9.10 8.80
C PHE A 122 -3.45 -10.63 8.67
N ASN A 123 -2.23 -11.14 8.53
CA ASN A 123 -1.89 -12.55 8.73
C ASN A 123 -2.52 -13.64 7.85
N GLU A 124 -2.72 -13.40 6.55
CA GLU A 124 -2.69 -14.53 5.62
C GLU A 124 -1.24 -14.91 5.33
N ARG A 125 -0.69 -15.81 6.16
CA ARG A 125 0.68 -16.36 6.02
C ARG A 125 0.98 -16.78 4.58
N ASN A 126 -0.03 -17.29 3.87
CA ASN A 126 0.07 -17.69 2.47
C ASN A 126 0.31 -16.51 1.52
N PHE A 127 -0.43 -15.41 1.66
CA PHE A 127 -0.25 -14.22 0.83
C PHE A 127 1.12 -13.58 1.05
N LEU A 128 1.50 -13.40 2.32
CA LEU A 128 2.81 -12.84 2.66
C LEU A 128 3.95 -13.76 2.18
N SER A 129 3.83 -15.08 2.36
CA SER A 129 4.80 -16.05 1.85
C SER A 129 4.94 -15.98 0.32
N ASN A 130 3.82 -15.85 -0.39
CA ASN A 130 3.83 -15.66 -1.85
C ASN A 130 4.54 -14.36 -2.26
N LEU A 131 4.30 -13.25 -1.56
CA LEU A 131 4.98 -11.98 -1.81
C LEU A 131 6.48 -12.05 -1.53
N LYS A 132 6.88 -12.66 -0.41
CA LYS A 132 8.29 -12.87 -0.05
C LYS A 132 9.01 -13.66 -1.15
N ARG A 133 8.39 -14.75 -1.62
CA ARG A 133 8.93 -15.57 -2.71
C ARG A 133 9.00 -14.80 -4.03
N ALA A 134 7.99 -13.99 -4.34
CA ALA A 134 7.91 -13.26 -5.59
C ALA A 134 8.86 -12.06 -5.64
N TYR A 135 8.90 -11.22 -4.61
CA TYR A 135 9.69 -9.98 -4.60
C TYR A 135 11.09 -10.15 -4.02
N GLY A 136 11.38 -11.32 -3.46
CA GLY A 136 12.68 -11.71 -2.96
C GLY A 136 12.93 -11.26 -1.52
N THR A 137 13.53 -12.15 -0.74
CA THR A 137 13.97 -11.90 0.63
C THR A 137 15.37 -12.42 0.80
N ILE A 138 16.20 -11.67 1.51
CA ILE A 138 17.57 -12.10 1.84
C ILE A 138 17.63 -12.25 3.35
N LYS A 139 18.14 -13.40 3.81
CA LYS A 139 18.44 -13.64 5.21
C LYS A 139 19.95 -13.62 5.37
N ASN A 140 20.46 -12.85 6.34
CA ASN A 140 21.86 -12.88 6.72
C ASN A 140 21.93 -13.02 8.24
N GLU A 141 22.57 -14.11 8.70
CA GLU A 141 22.70 -14.46 10.12
C GLU A 141 21.33 -14.39 10.84
N ASP A 142 21.09 -13.33 11.62
CA ASP A 142 19.89 -13.11 12.44
C ASP A 142 18.90 -12.07 11.86
N LEU A 143 19.28 -11.35 10.80
CA LEU A 143 18.46 -10.28 10.23
C LEU A 143 17.84 -10.67 8.89
N GLN A 144 16.54 -10.39 8.78
CA GLN A 144 15.80 -10.53 7.53
C GLN A 144 15.67 -9.18 6.82
N TYR A 145 16.06 -9.16 5.55
CA TYR A 145 15.98 -7.99 4.68
C TYR A 145 15.01 -8.23 3.54
N TYR A 146 14.25 -7.21 3.19
CA TYR A 146 13.39 -7.17 2.01
C TYR A 146 13.91 -6.16 1.00
N TRP A 147 13.60 -6.44 -0.26
CA TRP A 147 13.93 -5.58 -1.37
C TRP A 147 12.95 -4.40 -1.46
N ASP A 148 13.47 -3.18 -1.47
CA ASP A 148 12.67 -1.97 -1.68
C ASP A 148 12.55 -1.62 -3.16
N VAL A 149 11.33 -1.76 -3.68
CA VAL A 149 11.02 -1.45 -5.07
C VAL A 149 11.13 0.04 -5.40
N PHE A 150 11.09 0.94 -4.42
CA PHE A 150 11.18 2.38 -4.66
C PHE A 150 12.63 2.89 -4.77
N HIS A 151 13.56 2.25 -4.05
CA HIS A 151 14.93 2.75 -3.88
C HIS A 151 16.00 1.79 -4.38
N ASN A 152 15.64 0.56 -4.77
CA ASN A 152 16.59 -0.45 -5.26
C ASN A 152 17.66 -0.77 -4.20
N THR A 153 17.21 -0.96 -2.96
CA THR A 153 18.06 -1.26 -1.81
C THR A 153 17.44 -2.35 -0.92
N LEU A 154 18.28 -3.00 -0.12
CA LEU A 154 17.83 -3.95 0.90
C LEU A 154 17.62 -3.21 2.23
N ILE A 155 16.50 -3.49 2.88
CA ILE A 155 16.12 -2.85 4.13
C ILE A 155 15.55 -3.90 5.08
N ILE A 156 15.74 -3.68 6.38
CA ILE A 156 15.23 -4.54 7.45
C ILE A 156 13.73 -4.81 7.29
N HIS A 157 13.31 -6.04 7.55
CA HIS A 157 11.94 -6.46 7.24
C HIS A 157 10.86 -5.79 8.08
N GLU A 158 11.17 -5.30 9.29
CA GLU A 158 10.18 -4.76 10.23
C GLU A 158 9.48 -3.51 9.70
N VAL A 159 10.11 -2.77 8.78
CA VAL A 159 9.55 -1.53 8.23
C VAL A 159 8.65 -1.76 7.02
N PHE A 160 8.48 -3.01 6.57
CA PHE A 160 7.61 -3.38 5.47
C PHE A 160 6.23 -3.81 5.93
N SER A 161 5.30 -3.77 4.98
CA SER A 161 4.00 -4.40 5.03
C SER A 161 3.66 -4.98 3.66
N ALA A 162 2.79 -5.99 3.65
CA ALA A 162 2.16 -6.48 2.45
C ALA A 162 0.97 -5.56 2.11
N ALA A 163 1.10 -4.76 1.06
CA ALA A 163 -0.01 -3.99 0.53
C ALA A 163 -0.74 -4.83 -0.53
N ARG A 164 -2.02 -5.10 -0.33
CA ARG A 164 -2.87 -5.66 -1.39
C ARG A 164 -3.17 -4.57 -2.42
N ILE A 165 -3.56 -4.95 -3.64
CA ILE A 165 -3.99 -4.01 -4.69
C ILE A 165 -5.51 -4.05 -4.88
N PHE A 166 -6.07 -5.24 -4.89
CA PHE A 166 -7.50 -5.50 -4.81
C PHE A 166 -7.83 -6.03 -3.41
N PRO A 167 -8.84 -5.46 -2.71
CA PRO A 167 -9.15 -5.84 -1.33
C PRO A 167 -9.59 -7.29 -1.20
N LEU A 168 -9.09 -7.99 -0.18
CA LEU A 168 -9.52 -9.37 0.11
C LEU A 168 -11.01 -9.44 0.47
N SER A 169 -11.53 -8.40 1.14
CA SER A 169 -12.93 -8.28 1.55
C SER A 169 -13.92 -8.34 0.39
N TYR A 170 -13.48 -8.10 -0.85
CA TYR A 170 -14.35 -8.22 -2.02
C TYR A 170 -14.58 -9.68 -2.39
N GLY A 171 -13.66 -10.57 -2.02
CA GLY A 171 -13.72 -11.99 -2.33
C GLY A 171 -13.26 -12.34 -3.75
N GLN A 172 -13.02 -13.63 -3.96
CA GLN A 172 -12.51 -14.14 -5.23
C GLN A 172 -13.56 -14.08 -6.34
N SER A 173 -14.84 -14.32 -6.04
CA SER A 173 -15.92 -14.22 -7.03
C SER A 173 -16.08 -12.80 -7.57
N THR A 174 -15.93 -11.78 -6.71
CA THR A 174 -15.93 -10.37 -7.14
C THR A 174 -14.72 -10.04 -8.00
N MET A 175 -13.53 -10.52 -7.62
CA MET A 175 -12.34 -10.37 -8.45
C MET A 175 -12.55 -10.99 -9.84
N THR A 176 -13.01 -12.24 -9.89
CA THR A 176 -13.28 -12.94 -11.15
C THR A 176 -14.38 -12.27 -11.98
N TYR A 177 -15.41 -11.73 -11.34
CA TYR A 177 -16.45 -10.98 -12.03
C TYR A 177 -15.89 -9.71 -12.68
N ILE A 178 -15.16 -8.88 -11.94
CA ILE A 178 -14.66 -7.59 -12.42
C ILE A 178 -13.59 -7.77 -13.52
N PHE A 179 -12.68 -8.73 -13.33
CA PHE A 179 -11.47 -8.86 -14.15
C PHE A 179 -11.49 -10.02 -15.14
N GLY A 180 -12.52 -10.86 -15.09
CA GLY A 180 -12.67 -12.03 -15.94
C GLY A 180 -12.11 -13.33 -15.33
N PRO A 181 -12.30 -14.47 -16.04
CA PRO A 181 -11.96 -15.81 -15.54
C PRO A 181 -10.47 -15.99 -15.21
N ASP A 182 -9.58 -15.28 -15.92
CA ASP A 182 -8.13 -15.32 -15.69
C ASP A 182 -7.69 -14.73 -14.35
N ALA A 183 -8.59 -14.07 -13.62
CA ALA A 183 -8.33 -13.57 -12.28
C ALA A 183 -8.68 -14.59 -11.19
N ASN A 184 -9.26 -15.75 -11.55
CA ASN A 184 -9.60 -16.80 -10.60
C ASN A 184 -8.35 -17.34 -9.89
N GLY A 185 -8.40 -17.41 -8.56
CA GLY A 185 -7.28 -17.83 -7.71
C GLY A 185 -6.19 -16.77 -7.50
N GLU A 186 -6.33 -15.56 -8.06
CA GLU A 186 -5.32 -14.52 -7.92
C GLU A 186 -5.46 -13.65 -6.66
N ILE A 187 -6.56 -13.77 -5.89
CA ILE A 187 -6.83 -12.90 -4.73
C ILE A 187 -5.68 -12.88 -3.71
N ASN A 188 -5.05 -14.05 -3.49
CA ASN A 188 -3.92 -14.26 -2.59
C ASN A 188 -2.59 -14.54 -3.31
N SER A 189 -2.53 -14.18 -4.59
CA SER A 189 -1.31 -14.27 -5.40
C SER A 189 -0.45 -13.01 -5.26
N ALA A 190 0.84 -13.12 -5.57
CA ALA A 190 1.74 -11.95 -5.60
C ALA A 190 1.35 -10.92 -6.67
N ARG A 191 0.53 -11.30 -7.67
CA ARG A 191 0.03 -10.38 -8.70
C ARG A 191 -0.94 -9.35 -8.12
N ASN A 192 -1.59 -9.67 -6.99
CA ASN A 192 -2.53 -8.80 -6.27
C ASN A 192 -1.88 -8.06 -5.08
N GLY A 193 -0.55 -7.98 -5.03
CA GLY A 193 0.10 -7.34 -3.90
C GLY A 193 1.50 -6.84 -4.17
N LEU A 194 1.99 -6.05 -3.24
CA LEU A 194 3.33 -5.50 -3.21
C LEU A 194 3.88 -5.61 -1.79
N LEU A 195 5.18 -5.89 -1.70
CA LEU A 195 5.92 -5.79 -0.46
C LEU A 195 6.56 -4.40 -0.41
N VAL A 196 5.99 -3.51 0.41
CA VAL A 196 6.32 -2.08 0.42
C VAL A 196 6.45 -1.58 1.85
N GLN A 197 6.98 -0.37 2.00
CA GLN A 197 7.15 0.22 3.32
C GLN A 197 5.83 0.59 3.97
N ARG A 198 5.74 0.46 5.30
CA ARG A 198 4.52 0.77 6.07
C ARG A 198 3.93 2.17 5.80
N PRO A 199 4.72 3.26 5.69
CA PRO A 199 4.16 4.58 5.39
C PRO A 199 3.53 4.66 4.00
N PHE A 200 4.11 3.98 3.00
CA PHE A 200 3.53 3.90 1.67
C PHE A 200 2.26 3.04 1.68
N ALA A 201 2.32 1.83 2.27
CA ALA A 201 1.18 0.91 2.37
C ALA A 201 -0.05 1.60 2.96
N SER A 202 0.11 2.28 4.10
CA SER A 202 -0.99 3.01 4.75
C SER A 202 -1.64 4.06 3.85
N ARG A 203 -0.83 4.81 3.07
CA ARG A 203 -1.34 5.84 2.15
C ARG A 203 -1.91 5.23 0.87
N PHE A 204 -1.34 4.13 0.38
CA PHE A 204 -1.84 3.37 -0.77
C PHE A 204 -3.22 2.78 -0.48
N ASP A 205 -3.38 2.18 0.71
CA ASP A 205 -4.66 1.67 1.22
C ASP A 205 -5.71 2.77 1.41
N ALA A 206 -5.25 3.97 1.81
CA ALA A 206 -6.11 5.16 1.93
C ALA A 206 -6.37 5.86 0.58
N HIS A 207 -6.01 5.24 -0.55
CA HIS A 207 -6.20 5.79 -1.89
C HIS A 207 -5.52 7.16 -2.11
N LYS A 208 -4.42 7.43 -1.40
CA LYS A 208 -3.61 8.65 -1.54
C LYS A 208 -2.41 8.48 -2.45
N PHE A 209 -2.10 7.25 -2.82
CA PHE A 209 -1.18 6.90 -3.89
C PHE A 209 -1.86 6.01 -4.89
N SER A 210 -1.42 6.07 -6.14
CA SER A 210 -1.68 5.03 -7.11
C SER A 210 -0.39 4.63 -7.79
N ILE A 211 -0.37 3.43 -8.38
CA ILE A 211 0.75 2.92 -9.16
C ILE A 211 0.28 2.82 -10.59
N VAL A 212 1.00 3.50 -11.48
CA VAL A 212 0.64 3.69 -12.89
C VAL A 212 1.80 3.26 -13.79
N PRO A 213 1.57 3.04 -15.09
CA PRO A 213 2.64 2.79 -16.04
C PRO A 213 3.74 3.85 -16.00
N GLN A 214 4.99 3.42 -16.08
CA GLN A 214 6.14 4.31 -16.20
C GLN A 214 6.04 5.10 -17.52
N ASP A 215 5.86 4.39 -18.63
CA ASP A 215 5.62 4.92 -19.97
C ASP A 215 4.15 4.72 -20.36
N PRO A 216 3.38 5.81 -20.55
CA PRO A 216 1.97 5.73 -20.95
C PRO A 216 1.77 5.19 -22.36
N ASN A 217 2.79 5.17 -23.21
CA ASN A 217 2.68 4.67 -24.58
C ASN A 217 2.98 3.17 -24.71
N SER A 218 3.36 2.51 -23.61
CA SER A 218 3.64 1.08 -23.63
C SER A 218 2.35 0.27 -23.78
N SER A 219 2.28 -0.57 -24.81
CA SER A 219 1.17 -1.50 -25.02
C SER A 219 1.19 -2.69 -24.06
N ASP A 220 2.27 -2.91 -23.30
CA ASP A 220 2.33 -3.88 -22.20
C ASP A 220 3.14 -3.30 -21.04
N PRO A 221 2.53 -2.46 -20.18
CA PRO A 221 3.26 -1.86 -19.09
C PRO A 221 3.63 -2.93 -18.07
N GLN A 222 4.92 -3.26 -18.02
CA GLN A 222 5.55 -4.05 -16.94
C GLN A 222 6.42 -3.20 -16.03
N GLU A 223 6.48 -1.90 -16.34
CA GLU A 223 7.24 -0.89 -15.63
C GLU A 223 6.28 0.08 -14.98
N TRP A 224 6.47 0.30 -13.69
CA TRP A 224 5.50 0.99 -12.85
C TRP A 224 6.15 2.18 -12.17
N LYS A 225 5.36 3.19 -11.80
CA LYS A 225 5.76 4.28 -10.90
C LYS A 225 4.63 4.62 -9.95
N ALA A 226 4.96 5.05 -8.74
CA ALA A 226 3.97 5.61 -7.84
C ALA A 226 3.73 7.09 -8.13
N VAL A 227 2.47 7.49 -8.01
CA VAL A 227 2.00 8.87 -8.16
C VAL A 227 1.08 9.22 -6.98
N PRO A 228 1.20 10.44 -6.43
CA PRO A 228 0.28 10.91 -5.40
C PRO A 228 -1.09 11.19 -6.04
N ILE A 229 -2.15 10.96 -5.27
CA ILE A 229 -3.51 11.33 -5.65
C ILE A 229 -3.90 12.55 -4.81
N GLY A 230 -4.07 13.69 -5.49
CA GLY A 230 -4.28 15.00 -4.86
C GLY A 230 -2.98 15.68 -4.46
N GLU A 231 -3.05 16.57 -3.47
CA GLU A 231 -1.91 17.38 -3.04
C GLU A 231 -0.80 16.50 -2.43
N PRO A 232 0.42 16.53 -3.00
CA PRO A 232 1.53 15.73 -2.49
C PRO A 232 2.01 16.26 -1.14
N ARG A 233 2.27 15.35 -0.21
CA ARG A 233 2.94 15.67 1.06
C ARG A 233 4.47 15.72 0.87
N PRO A 234 5.23 16.44 1.71
CA PRO A 234 6.69 16.50 1.58
C PRO A 234 7.40 15.14 1.59
N TYR A 235 6.82 14.13 2.26
CA TYR A 235 7.38 12.78 2.29
C TYR A 235 6.95 11.91 1.09
N ASP A 236 5.98 12.35 0.29
CA ASP A 236 5.49 11.60 -0.88
C ASP A 236 6.53 11.60 -2.00
N GLU A 237 7.36 12.65 -2.11
CA GLU A 237 8.50 12.73 -3.03
C GLU A 237 9.48 11.57 -2.90
N PHE A 238 9.49 10.91 -1.73
CA PHE A 238 10.33 9.75 -1.47
C PHE A 238 9.89 8.53 -2.28
N PHE A 239 8.57 8.35 -2.46
CA PHE A 239 8.00 7.21 -3.17
C PHE A 239 7.67 7.51 -4.64
N CYS A 240 7.48 8.79 -4.99
CA CYS A 240 6.85 9.17 -6.25
C CYS A 240 7.83 9.43 -7.41
N GLY A 241 7.30 9.27 -8.63
CA GLY A 241 7.93 9.74 -9.87
C GLY A 241 9.09 8.89 -10.40
N LYS A 242 9.58 7.93 -9.61
CA LYS A 242 10.62 6.98 -10.01
C LYS A 242 10.00 5.66 -10.45
N LYS A 243 10.68 5.01 -11.41
CA LYS A 243 10.37 3.64 -11.83
C LYS A 243 10.59 2.69 -10.66
N LEU A 244 9.61 1.83 -10.39
CA LEU A 244 9.71 0.74 -9.45
C LEU A 244 10.66 -0.33 -9.99
N ILE A 245 11.62 -0.76 -9.17
CA ILE A 245 12.65 -1.72 -9.55
C ILE A 245 12.42 -3.01 -8.75
N PHE A 246 12.02 -4.06 -9.45
CA PHE A 246 11.76 -5.37 -8.84
C PHE A 246 12.98 -6.26 -8.95
N LEU A 247 13.23 -7.06 -7.91
CA LEU A 247 14.37 -7.97 -7.88
C LEU A 247 14.21 -9.19 -8.80
N THR A 248 12.97 -9.61 -9.06
CA THR A 248 12.61 -10.73 -9.93
C THR A 248 11.77 -10.24 -11.10
N GLU A 249 11.31 -11.15 -11.97
CA GLU A 249 10.32 -10.85 -13.02
C GLU A 249 8.87 -10.74 -12.51
N ALA A 250 8.64 -10.96 -11.21
CA ALA A 250 7.30 -10.82 -10.65
C ALA A 250 6.85 -9.35 -10.72
N ARG A 251 5.65 -9.13 -11.27
CA ARG A 251 5.02 -7.80 -11.35
C ARG A 251 3.60 -7.87 -10.81
N PRO A 252 3.10 -6.78 -10.20
CA PRO A 252 1.68 -6.64 -9.95
C PRO A 252 0.90 -6.66 -11.28
N SER A 253 -0.34 -7.16 -11.25
CA SER A 253 -1.18 -7.20 -12.45
C SER A 253 -1.69 -5.81 -12.80
N ALA A 254 -1.54 -5.43 -14.07
CA ALA A 254 -2.02 -4.16 -14.61
C ALA A 254 -3.51 -3.92 -14.31
N ARG A 255 -4.35 -4.96 -14.42
CA ARG A 255 -5.81 -4.85 -14.19
C ARG A 255 -6.16 -4.45 -12.76
N TYR A 256 -5.42 -4.96 -11.77
CA TYR A 256 -5.66 -4.63 -10.36
C TYR A 256 -5.17 -3.22 -10.07
N LEU A 257 -4.00 -2.85 -10.59
CA LEU A 257 -3.48 -1.49 -10.47
C LEU A 257 -4.40 -0.46 -11.12
N TYR A 258 -4.97 -0.77 -12.29
CA TYR A 258 -5.93 0.10 -12.97
C TYR A 258 -7.22 0.26 -12.15
N PHE A 259 -7.76 -0.83 -11.60
CA PHE A 259 -8.91 -0.74 -10.70
C PHE A 259 -8.62 0.13 -9.48
N HIS A 260 -7.48 -0.09 -8.82
CA HIS A 260 -7.05 0.73 -7.68
C HIS A 260 -6.90 2.20 -8.06
N TYR A 261 -6.35 2.50 -9.23
CA TYR A 261 -6.26 3.84 -9.79
C TYR A 261 -7.64 4.50 -9.93
N ILE A 262 -8.59 3.86 -10.61
CA ILE A 262 -9.96 4.39 -10.80
C ILE A 262 -10.66 4.62 -9.46
N VAL A 263 -10.60 3.67 -8.53
CA VAL A 263 -11.19 3.81 -7.19
C VAL A 263 -10.53 4.94 -6.40
N SER A 264 -9.22 5.14 -6.58
CA SER A 264 -8.50 6.22 -5.92
C SER A 264 -8.93 7.61 -6.41
N LEU A 265 -9.15 7.75 -7.71
CA LEU A 265 -9.67 8.98 -8.31
C LEU A 265 -11.10 9.26 -7.88
N ILE A 266 -11.98 8.25 -7.93
CA ILE A 266 -13.35 8.35 -7.43
C ILE A 266 -13.33 8.83 -5.97
N SER A 267 -12.50 8.20 -5.13
CA SER A 267 -12.38 8.56 -3.71
C SER A 267 -11.94 10.02 -3.54
N HIS A 268 -10.99 10.49 -4.35
CA HIS A 268 -10.53 11.86 -4.33
C HIS A 268 -11.63 12.86 -4.74
N TYR A 269 -12.36 12.61 -5.82
CA TYR A 269 -13.45 13.49 -6.27
C TYR A 269 -14.61 13.55 -5.26
N GLN A 270 -14.95 12.41 -4.64
CA GLN A 270 -15.95 12.36 -3.58
C GLN A 270 -15.55 13.18 -2.35
N GLU A 271 -14.28 13.12 -1.93
CA GLU A 271 -13.77 13.92 -0.81
C GLU A 271 -13.88 15.42 -1.09
N ARG A 272 -13.47 15.87 -2.29
CA ARG A 272 -13.58 17.29 -2.67
C ARG A 272 -15.02 17.78 -2.71
N LYS A 273 -15.94 16.95 -3.21
CA LYS A 273 -17.38 17.26 -3.21
C LYS A 273 -17.91 17.43 -1.79
N ARG A 274 -17.52 16.54 -0.86
CA ARG A 274 -17.90 16.64 0.55
C ARG A 274 -17.35 17.91 1.21
N ASP A 275 -16.13 18.28 0.86
CA ASP A 275 -15.44 19.45 1.44
C ASP A 275 -15.90 20.77 0.78
N GLY A 276 -16.86 20.74 -0.15
CA GLY A 276 -17.43 21.91 -0.80
C GLY A 276 -16.47 22.63 -1.75
N ILE A 277 -15.37 21.98 -2.13
CA ILE A 277 -14.36 22.54 -3.01
C ILE A 277 -14.86 22.39 -4.45
N ALA A 278 -15.39 23.48 -5.03
CA ALA A 278 -15.70 23.56 -6.46
C ALA A 278 -14.45 23.16 -7.25
N ALA A 279 -14.61 22.31 -8.27
CA ALA A 279 -13.52 21.61 -8.93
C ALA A 279 -12.85 22.44 -10.03
N PRO A 280 -11.75 23.19 -9.79
CA PRO A 280 -10.74 23.26 -10.82
C PRO A 280 -10.13 21.86 -10.98
N PRO A 281 -9.65 21.51 -12.18
CA PRO A 281 -8.85 20.31 -12.37
C PRO A 281 -7.67 20.37 -11.40
N ASP A 282 -7.54 19.34 -10.56
CA ASP A 282 -6.43 19.25 -9.62
C ASP A 282 -5.13 19.11 -10.44
N PRO A 283 -4.23 20.10 -10.39
CA PRO A 283 -3.04 20.12 -11.23
C PRO A 283 -2.04 19.02 -10.87
N TYR A 284 -2.21 18.38 -9.72
CA TYR A 284 -1.34 17.33 -9.21
C TYR A 284 -1.81 15.93 -9.58
N ILE A 285 -3.06 15.80 -10.06
CA ILE A 285 -3.47 14.52 -10.61
C ILE A 285 -2.81 14.40 -12.00
N PRO A 286 -2.06 13.31 -12.27
CA PRO A 286 -1.49 13.06 -13.60
C PRO A 286 -2.55 13.27 -14.67
N ARG A 287 -2.21 13.79 -15.87
CA ARG A 287 -3.19 13.97 -16.97
C ARG A 287 -4.00 12.69 -17.19
N LEU A 288 -5.16 12.67 -16.57
CA LEU A 288 -5.78 11.47 -15.99
C LEU A 288 -6.16 10.41 -17.01
N SER A 289 -6.48 10.91 -18.18
CA SER A 289 -7.08 10.22 -19.31
C SER A 289 -6.09 9.58 -20.27
N THR A 290 -4.78 9.65 -19.98
CA THR A 290 -3.75 9.13 -20.90
C THR A 290 -2.66 8.28 -20.25
N VAL A 291 -2.62 8.19 -18.91
CA VAL A 291 -1.52 7.52 -18.21
C VAL A 291 -1.48 6.02 -18.45
N TRP A 292 -2.65 5.42 -18.70
CA TRP A 292 -2.80 3.98 -18.90
C TRP A 292 -2.74 3.55 -20.37
N GLY A 293 -2.45 4.49 -21.28
CA GLY A 293 -2.39 4.25 -22.72
C GLY A 293 -3.78 4.00 -23.31
N THR A 294 -3.82 3.34 -24.47
CA THR A 294 -5.08 2.95 -25.15
C THR A 294 -5.03 1.47 -25.51
N GLY A 295 -6.20 0.82 -25.52
CA GLY A 295 -6.38 -0.48 -26.18
C GLY A 295 -6.20 -1.75 -25.32
N LYS A 296 -5.82 -1.64 -24.05
CA LYS A 296 -5.91 -2.79 -23.11
C LYS A 296 -7.28 -2.80 -22.44
N ARG A 297 -7.84 -3.99 -22.23
CA ARG A 297 -9.13 -4.14 -21.56
C ARG A 297 -8.90 -4.77 -20.19
N TYR A 298 -9.16 -4.01 -19.14
CA TYR A 298 -8.87 -4.40 -17.76
C TYR A 298 -10.12 -4.76 -16.98
N LEU A 299 -11.23 -4.06 -17.23
CA LEU A 299 -12.45 -4.14 -16.42
C LEU A 299 -13.63 -4.60 -17.26
N ARG A 300 -14.55 -5.33 -16.64
CA ARG A 300 -15.83 -5.69 -17.25
C ARG A 300 -16.63 -4.41 -17.52
N GLU A 301 -17.18 -4.29 -18.73
CA GLU A 301 -17.93 -3.11 -19.17
C GLU A 301 -19.05 -2.74 -18.20
N SER A 302 -19.78 -3.73 -17.67
CA SER A 302 -20.90 -3.46 -16.78
C SER A 302 -20.53 -2.84 -15.44
N VAL A 303 -19.34 -3.13 -14.93
CA VAL A 303 -18.81 -2.50 -13.71
C VAL A 303 -18.51 -1.03 -13.98
N VAL A 304 -17.88 -0.74 -15.13
CA VAL A 304 -17.58 0.63 -15.53
C VAL A 304 -18.86 1.42 -15.81
N LEU A 305 -19.83 0.83 -16.50
CA LEU A 305 -21.12 1.48 -16.72
C LEU A 305 -21.81 1.81 -15.39
N GLY A 306 -21.84 0.88 -14.43
CA GLY A 306 -22.39 1.15 -13.10
C GLY A 306 -21.67 2.31 -12.38
N LEU A 307 -20.34 2.38 -12.48
CA LEU A 307 -19.56 3.49 -11.89
C LEU A 307 -19.83 4.82 -12.59
N VAL A 308 -19.94 4.82 -13.92
CA VAL A 308 -20.24 6.03 -14.70
C VAL A 308 -21.68 6.49 -14.50
N GLU A 309 -22.63 5.59 -14.35
CA GLU A 309 -24.03 5.91 -14.05
C GLU A 309 -24.19 6.48 -12.64
N GLU A 310 -23.52 5.90 -11.64
CA GLU A 310 -23.60 6.35 -10.24
C GLU A 310 -22.80 7.64 -9.98
N LEU A 311 -21.63 7.77 -10.60
CA LEU A 311 -20.66 8.82 -10.28
C LEU A 311 -20.38 9.78 -11.44
N GLY A 312 -21.09 9.65 -12.56
CA GLY A 312 -20.80 10.39 -13.79
C GLY A 312 -20.84 11.91 -13.65
N ASP A 313 -21.63 12.41 -12.68
CA ASP A 313 -21.74 13.83 -12.34
C ASP A 313 -20.49 14.41 -11.66
N ILE A 314 -19.72 13.56 -10.97
CA ILE A 314 -18.51 13.99 -10.25
C ILE A 314 -17.23 13.74 -11.05
N LEU A 315 -17.30 12.88 -12.07
CA LEU A 315 -16.14 12.46 -12.85
C LEU A 315 -15.96 13.30 -14.12
N PRO A 316 -14.72 13.72 -14.45
CA PRO A 316 -14.43 14.38 -15.72
C PRO A 316 -14.78 13.52 -16.93
N ASP A 317 -15.21 14.15 -18.03
CA ASP A 317 -15.58 13.44 -19.27
C ASP A 317 -14.43 12.62 -19.85
N GLU A 318 -13.20 13.13 -19.79
CA GLU A 318 -12.03 12.41 -20.27
C GLU A 318 -11.76 11.13 -19.47
N MET A 319 -12.04 11.13 -18.16
CA MET A 319 -11.89 9.96 -17.31
C MET A 319 -12.97 8.92 -17.62
N LYS A 320 -14.22 9.36 -17.85
CA LYS A 320 -15.30 8.48 -18.28
C LYS A 320 -14.97 7.80 -19.61
N ALA A 321 -14.42 8.55 -20.56
CA ALA A 321 -13.97 8.00 -21.84
C ALA A 321 -12.82 6.98 -21.67
N ASP A 322 -11.81 7.29 -20.86
CA ASP A 322 -10.71 6.37 -20.55
C ASP A 322 -11.20 5.07 -19.92
N MET A 323 -12.10 5.15 -18.93
CA MET A 323 -12.70 3.99 -18.30
C MET A 323 -13.43 3.09 -19.31
N LEU A 324 -14.17 3.70 -20.24
CA LEU A 324 -14.90 2.98 -21.28
C LEU A 324 -13.97 2.35 -22.33
N ASP A 325 -12.84 2.96 -22.67
CA ASP A 325 -11.83 2.38 -23.59
C ASP A 325 -11.21 1.11 -23.01
N HIS A 326 -11.03 1.07 -21.68
CA HIS A 326 -10.42 -0.05 -20.98
C HIS A 326 -11.40 -1.17 -20.59
N CYS A 327 -12.60 -1.20 -21.19
CA CYS A 327 -13.62 -2.20 -20.92
C CYS A 327 -13.53 -3.43 -21.82
N PHE A 328 -13.87 -4.60 -21.28
CA PHE A 328 -14.21 -5.79 -22.06
C PHE A 328 -15.66 -6.21 -21.89
N LYS A 329 -16.22 -6.78 -22.96
CA LYS A 329 -17.51 -7.47 -22.96
C LYS A 329 -17.27 -8.97 -22.83
N PRO A 330 -17.86 -9.64 -21.83
CA PRO A 330 -17.84 -11.10 -21.75
C PRO A 330 -18.50 -11.72 -22.99
N SER A 331 -17.98 -12.85 -23.47
CA SER A 331 -18.51 -13.54 -24.65
C SER A 331 -19.94 -14.08 -24.47
N GLU A 332 -20.35 -14.38 -23.22
CA GLU A 332 -21.66 -14.92 -22.86
C GLU A 332 -22.54 -13.89 -22.10
N ALA A 333 -22.36 -12.60 -22.41
CA ALA A 333 -23.11 -11.53 -21.76
C ALA A 333 -24.59 -11.53 -22.20
N ASN A 334 -25.45 -12.19 -21.44
CA ASN A 334 -26.89 -11.95 -21.44
C ASN A 334 -27.32 -11.35 -20.09
N HIS A 335 -28.49 -10.70 -20.06
CA HIS A 335 -28.96 -9.98 -18.87
C HIS A 335 -29.09 -10.89 -17.63
N ASP A 336 -29.69 -12.07 -17.80
CA ASP A 336 -29.96 -12.98 -16.69
C ASP A 336 -28.68 -13.58 -16.09
N ASN A 337 -27.72 -13.95 -16.94
CA ASN A 337 -26.41 -14.46 -16.53
C ASN A 337 -25.63 -13.38 -15.79
N GLU A 338 -25.67 -12.14 -16.28
CA GLU A 338 -25.01 -11.02 -15.61
C GLU A 338 -25.58 -10.76 -14.21
N ILE A 339 -26.91 -10.73 -14.05
CA ILE A 339 -27.55 -10.57 -12.74
C ILE A 339 -27.16 -11.72 -11.81
N ALA A 340 -27.11 -12.96 -12.32
CA ALA A 340 -26.71 -14.12 -11.54
C ALA A 340 -25.24 -14.06 -11.09
N GLU A 341 -24.33 -13.61 -11.95
CA GLU A 341 -22.92 -13.43 -11.63
C GLU A 341 -22.70 -12.30 -10.60
N ILE A 342 -23.39 -11.16 -10.75
CA ILE A 342 -23.37 -10.07 -9.76
C ILE A 342 -23.88 -10.60 -8.41
N SER A 343 -25.01 -11.30 -8.41
CA SER A 343 -25.60 -11.87 -7.19
C SER A 343 -24.63 -12.79 -6.47
N ARG A 344 -23.94 -13.69 -7.20
CA ARG A 344 -22.92 -14.59 -6.65
C ARG A 344 -21.72 -13.81 -6.09
N SER A 345 -21.24 -12.79 -6.81
CA SER A 345 -20.10 -11.98 -6.34
C SER A 345 -20.41 -11.29 -5.01
N VAL A 346 -21.62 -10.75 -4.87
CA VAL A 346 -22.10 -10.06 -3.67
C VAL A 346 -22.26 -11.02 -2.49
N GLU A 347 -22.39 -12.32 -2.71
CA GLU A 347 -22.47 -13.32 -1.64
C GLU A 347 -21.14 -13.46 -0.87
N GLU A 348 -20.01 -13.32 -1.54
CA GLU A 348 -18.67 -13.46 -0.96
C GLU A 348 -18.11 -12.18 -0.33
N ILE A 349 -18.70 -11.02 -0.62
CA ILE A 349 -18.22 -9.75 -0.05
C ILE A 349 -18.32 -9.78 1.48
N ASP A 350 -17.18 -9.62 2.12
CA ASP A 350 -17.04 -9.49 3.56
C ASP A 350 -17.44 -8.06 3.99
N LEU A 351 -18.44 -8.02 4.88
CA LEU A 351 -18.96 -6.79 5.48
C LEU A 351 -18.50 -6.63 6.94
N GLY A 352 -17.45 -7.35 7.35
CA GLY A 352 -16.82 -7.30 8.68
C GLY A 352 -16.45 -5.88 9.12
N SER A 353 -16.38 -5.65 10.43
CA SER A 353 -16.09 -4.30 10.96
C SER A 353 -14.61 -3.95 10.79
N ASP A 354 -14.31 -2.68 10.51
CA ASP A 354 -12.92 -2.23 10.28
C ASP A 354 -12.09 -2.17 11.59
N ASP A 355 -12.72 -2.51 12.73
CA ASP A 355 -12.15 -2.35 14.08
C ASP A 355 -11.81 -3.70 14.75
N GLU A 356 -12.10 -4.84 14.13
CA GLU A 356 -11.76 -6.18 14.65
C GLU A 356 -10.25 -6.50 14.60
N GLU A 357 -9.39 -5.51 14.32
CA GLU A 357 -7.96 -5.70 14.08
C GLU A 357 -7.12 -4.80 15.02
N TYR A 358 -7.09 -5.13 16.32
CA TYR A 358 -6.21 -4.50 17.32
C TYR A 358 -5.55 -5.47 18.30
N GLU A 359 -5.45 -6.76 17.98
CA GLU A 359 -4.53 -7.65 18.69
C GLU A 359 -3.27 -7.87 17.86
N MET A 360 -2.31 -6.96 18.06
CA MET A 360 -0.90 -7.32 17.94
C MET A 360 -0.60 -8.42 18.97
N GLU A 361 -0.84 -9.68 18.62
CA GLU A 361 0.15 -10.70 19.00
C GLU A 361 1.39 -10.40 18.16
N ILE A 362 2.24 -9.50 18.68
CA ILE A 362 3.67 -9.69 18.50
C ILE A 362 3.93 -11.06 19.11
N ALA A 363 3.91 -12.12 18.31
CA ALA A 363 4.43 -13.40 18.76
C ALA A 363 5.89 -13.14 19.19
N PRO A 364 6.24 -13.23 20.48
CA PRO A 364 7.62 -13.33 20.87
C PRO A 364 8.00 -14.79 20.66
N GLU A 365 8.00 -15.27 19.43
CA GLU A 365 8.60 -16.56 19.10
C GLU A 365 10.10 -16.35 18.91
N TYR A 366 10.78 -16.06 20.01
CA TYR A 366 12.11 -16.60 20.31
C TYR A 366 12.48 -16.36 21.79
N TYR A 367 11.89 -17.14 22.69
CA TYR A 367 12.60 -17.55 23.90
C TYR A 367 12.92 -19.03 23.74
N PRO A 368 14.19 -19.41 23.52
CA PRO A 368 14.62 -20.73 23.91
C PRO A 368 14.66 -20.74 25.44
N GLU A 369 13.60 -21.21 26.09
CA GLU A 369 13.71 -21.73 27.44
C GLU A 369 14.49 -23.05 27.39
N ASN A 370 15.42 -23.17 28.33
CA ASN A 370 16.21 -24.36 28.70
C ASN A 370 17.49 -24.63 27.90
N SER A 371 18.56 -23.93 28.30
CA SER A 371 19.70 -24.66 28.85
C SER A 371 20.02 -24.10 30.23
N GLU A 372 19.48 -24.74 31.25
CA GLU A 372 20.15 -24.84 32.54
C GLU A 372 21.56 -25.33 32.27
N ASP A 373 22.56 -24.46 32.40
CA ASP A 373 23.96 -24.81 32.66
C ASP A 373 24.68 -23.54 33.13
N ASP A 374 24.46 -23.26 34.41
CA ASP A 374 25.53 -23.11 35.40
C ASP A 374 26.78 -22.33 34.97
N TYR A 375 26.77 -21.00 35.12
CA TYR A 375 27.98 -20.26 35.51
C TYR A 375 27.63 -19.15 36.50
N ILE A 376 27.84 -19.51 37.77
CA ILE A 376 27.91 -18.64 38.94
C ILE A 376 28.87 -17.47 38.67
N TYR A 377 28.35 -16.25 38.65
CA TYR A 377 29.14 -15.04 38.90
C TYR A 377 28.98 -14.69 40.38
N THR A 378 29.89 -15.14 41.24
CA THR A 378 30.02 -14.59 42.59
C THR A 378 30.57 -13.17 42.47
N ALA A 379 29.70 -12.18 42.71
CA ALA A 379 30.12 -10.87 43.15
C ALA A 379 30.54 -10.96 44.63
N TYR A 380 31.76 -10.56 44.94
CA TYR A 380 32.13 -10.10 46.28
C TYR A 380 32.55 -8.63 46.16
N ASN A 381 31.67 -7.76 46.66
CA ASN A 381 32.04 -6.45 47.19
C ASN A 381 31.90 -6.53 48.70
N SER A 382 32.91 -6.03 49.42
CA SER A 382 32.87 -5.34 50.73
C SER A 382 34.20 -5.65 51.43
N ASP A 383 35.12 -4.69 51.53
CA ASP A 383 35.18 -3.67 52.59
C ASP A 383 35.97 -4.15 53.82
N GLY A 384 36.77 -3.23 54.36
CA GLY A 384 37.24 -3.25 55.75
C GLY A 384 38.58 -3.98 55.94
N GLU A 385 39.72 -3.29 55.90
CA GLU A 385 40.31 -2.50 57.00
C GLU A 385 41.12 -3.33 57.99
N THR A 386 42.37 -2.88 58.18
CA THR A 386 43.20 -2.91 59.42
C THR A 386 43.60 -4.29 59.95
N GLU A 387 44.79 -4.56 60.49
CA GLU A 387 45.93 -3.78 60.99
C GLU A 387 47.00 -4.85 61.34
N ASP A 388 48.27 -4.42 61.43
CA ASP A 388 49.37 -5.02 62.21
C ASP A 388 49.82 -6.46 61.85
N GLY A 389 51.11 -6.74 61.60
CA GLY A 389 52.29 -6.21 62.25
C GLY A 389 52.80 -7.25 63.25
N ASP A 390 53.79 -8.06 62.83
CA ASP A 390 54.77 -8.74 63.70
C ASP A 390 55.82 -9.47 62.83
N GLU A 391 56.93 -8.78 62.52
CA GLU A 391 58.34 -9.11 62.87
C GLU A 391 59.33 -8.17 62.17
#